data_AF-A0A2D5HIC9-F1
#
_entry.id   AF-A0A2D5HIC9-F1
#
_cell.length_a   1.000
_cell.length_b   1.000
_cell.length_c   1.000
_cell.angle_alpha   90.00
_cell.angle_beta   90.00
_cell.angle_gamma   90.00
#
_symmetry.space_group_name_H-M   'P 1'
#
loop_
_entity.id
_entity.type
_entity.pdbx_description
1 polymer ?
#
loop_
_entity_poly.entity_id
_entity_poly.type
_entity_poly.pdbx_seq_one_letter_code
_entity_poly.pdbx_strand_id
1 'polypeptide(L)'
;MYARIINITAQSETQLTMWQEMFKNIGSKNLTELGAIQITLTKISPNKAVLVNIYKDKNTAVKVFQNTKDKVSELSKLLKMEINEGEVVFSQNLLTQE
;
A
#
# COMPACT_ATOMS: atom_id res chain seq x y z
N MET A 1 -9.15 0.77 -13.91
CA MET A 1 -8.44 0.45 -12.66
C MET A 1 -7.20 1.30 -12.55
N TYR A 2 -6.81 1.67 -11.34
CA TYR A 2 -5.64 2.52 -11.10
C TYR A 2 -4.87 1.98 -9.90
N ALA A 3 -3.54 1.95 -9.99
CA ALA A 3 -2.67 1.40 -8.96
C ALA A 3 -1.84 2.49 -8.30
N ARG A 4 -1.63 2.36 -6.98
CA ARG A 4 -0.57 3.02 -6.24
C ARG A 4 0.42 1.98 -5.76
N ILE A 5 1.67 2.12 -6.15
CA ILE A 5 2.79 1.25 -5.81
C ILE A 5 3.70 2.04 -4.87
N ILE A 6 3.96 1.47 -3.70
CA ILE A 6 4.79 2.09 -2.67
C ILE A 6 5.95 1.15 -2.36
N ASN A 7 7.15 1.56 -2.73
CA ASN A 7 8.38 0.89 -2.30
C ASN A 7 8.75 1.42 -0.92
N ILE A 8 8.89 0.50 0.03
CA ILE A 8 9.12 0.81 1.44
C ILE A 8 10.47 0.25 1.83
N THR A 9 11.31 1.09 2.44
CA THR A 9 12.58 0.69 3.05
C THR A 9 12.61 1.14 4.50
N ALA A 10 12.73 0.18 5.41
CA ALA A 10 12.91 0.39 6.83
C ALA A 10 14.41 0.41 7.20
N GLN A 11 14.73 0.96 8.38
CA GLN A 11 16.09 0.96 8.94
C GLN A 11 16.53 -0.44 9.36
N SER A 12 15.59 -1.31 9.76
CA SER A 12 15.86 -2.69 10.19
C SER A 12 14.71 -3.63 9.85
N GLU A 13 14.97 -4.94 9.92
CA GLU A 13 13.95 -5.97 9.73
C GLU A 13 12.86 -5.93 10.82
N THR A 14 13.25 -5.67 12.07
CA THR A 14 12.30 -5.50 13.18
C THR A 14 11.36 -4.34 12.92
N GLN A 15 11.89 -3.19 12.49
CA GLN A 15 11.06 -2.01 12.18
C GLN A 15 10.08 -2.31 11.03
N LEU A 16 10.55 -3.00 9.97
CA LEU A 16 9.66 -3.40 8.88
C LEU A 16 8.55 -4.32 9.40
N THR A 17 8.89 -5.36 10.15
CA THR A 17 7.93 -6.34 10.69
C THR A 17 6.86 -5.64 11.54
N MET A 18 7.26 -4.75 12.44
CA MET A 18 6.31 -3.96 13.25
C MET A 18 5.35 -3.13 12.39
N TRP A 19 5.88 -2.44 11.37
CA TRP A 19 5.05 -1.66 10.46
C TRP A 19 4.10 -2.54 9.65
N GLN A 20 4.55 -3.70 9.18
CA GLN A 20 3.71 -4.65 8.43
C GLN A 20 2.53 -5.13 9.28
N GLU A 21 2.75 -5.46 10.54
CA GLU A 21 1.68 -5.86 11.46
C GLU A 21 0.71 -4.71 11.77
N MET A 22 1.20 -3.48 11.98
CA MET A 22 0.33 -2.32 12.12
C MET A 22 -0.50 -2.08 10.84
N PHE A 23 0.12 -2.19 9.67
CA PHE A 23 -0.56 -2.03 8.39
C PHE A 23 -1.63 -3.10 8.18
N LYS A 24 -1.35 -4.38 8.44
CA LYS A 24 -2.33 -5.46 8.30
C LYS A 24 -3.56 -5.22 9.17
N ASN A 25 -3.38 -4.79 10.41
CA ASN A 25 -4.47 -4.66 11.38
C ASN A 25 -5.25 -3.34 11.27
N ILE A 26 -4.60 -2.25 10.84
CA ILE A 26 -5.19 -0.90 10.86
C ILE A 26 -5.16 -0.26 9.47
N GLY A 27 -3.99 -0.27 8.82
CA GLY A 27 -3.79 0.42 7.53
C GLY A 27 -4.65 -0.15 6.41
N SER A 28 -4.67 -1.48 6.26
CA SER A 28 -5.38 -2.20 5.21
C SER A 28 -6.88 -1.93 5.28
N LYS A 29 -7.48 -2.03 6.48
CA LYS A 29 -8.90 -1.77 6.72
C LYS A 29 -9.29 -0.34 6.34
N ASN A 30 -8.51 0.65 6.78
CA ASN A 30 -8.74 2.06 6.42
C ASN A 30 -8.71 2.27 4.90
N LEU A 31 -7.74 1.66 4.19
CA LEU A 31 -7.64 1.80 2.74
C LEU A 31 -8.80 1.14 2.01
N THR A 32 -9.23 -0.05 2.46
CA THR A 32 -10.40 -0.74 1.91
C THR A 32 -11.68 0.07 2.11
N GLU A 33 -11.93 0.59 3.31
CA GLU A 33 -13.08 1.45 3.61
C GLU A 33 -13.11 2.74 2.76
N LEU A 34 -11.94 3.27 2.41
CA LEU A 34 -11.81 4.45 1.55
C LEU A 34 -11.92 4.16 0.05
N GLY A 35 -11.94 2.88 -0.36
CA GLY A 35 -12.21 2.45 -1.73
C GLY A 35 -11.08 1.69 -2.44
N ALA A 36 -10.06 1.20 -1.72
CA ALA A 36 -9.15 0.21 -2.27
C ALA A 36 -9.90 -1.11 -2.50
N ILE A 37 -9.77 -1.68 -3.70
CA ILE A 37 -10.44 -2.93 -4.09
C ILE A 37 -9.51 -4.15 -3.97
N GLN A 38 -8.21 -3.91 -3.97
CA GLN A 38 -7.19 -4.93 -3.72
C GLN A 38 -5.98 -4.28 -3.08
N ILE A 39 -5.40 -4.98 -2.11
CA ILE A 39 -4.20 -4.55 -1.40
C ILE A 39 -3.26 -5.75 -1.35
N THR A 40 -2.02 -5.58 -1.79
CA THR A 40 -0.98 -6.59 -1.65
C THR A 40 0.25 -5.98 -0.99
N LEU A 41 0.81 -6.69 -0.02
CA LEU A 41 2.03 -6.30 0.65
C LEU A 41 3.04 -7.44 0.50
N THR A 42 4.13 -7.18 -0.21
CA THR A 42 5.16 -8.18 -0.52
C THR A 42 6.47 -7.78 0.13
N LYS A 43 7.00 -8.60 1.05
CA LYS A 43 8.36 -8.44 1.58
C LYS A 43 9.36 -8.90 0.52
N ILE A 44 10.28 -8.03 0.12
CA ILE A 44 11.25 -8.30 -0.95
C ILE A 44 12.70 -8.40 -0.45
N SER A 45 12.95 -7.94 0.78
CA SER A 45 14.20 -8.16 1.53
C SER A 45 13.92 -8.04 3.03
N PRO A 46 14.88 -8.31 3.93
CA PRO A 46 14.67 -8.21 5.38
C PRO A 46 14.05 -6.87 5.83
N ASN A 47 14.45 -5.77 5.21
CA ASN A 47 14.00 -4.41 5.54
C ASN A 47 13.29 -3.69 4.37
N LYS A 48 12.91 -4.39 3.30
CA LYS A 48 12.16 -3.78 2.17
C LYS A 48 10.88 -4.52 1.85
N ALA A 49 9.86 -3.76 1.48
CA ALA A 49 8.58 -4.27 1.01
C ALA A 49 8.00 -3.41 -0.10
N VAL A 50 7.09 -4.00 -0.87
CA VAL A 50 6.27 -3.31 -1.87
C VAL A 50 4.82 -3.42 -1.45
N LEU A 51 4.16 -2.28 -1.29
CA LEU A 51 2.72 -2.18 -1.07
C LEU A 51 2.06 -1.73 -2.38
N VAL A 52 1.13 -2.52 -2.89
CA VAL A 52 0.31 -2.17 -4.05
C VAL A 52 -1.14 -2.05 -3.62
N ASN A 53 -1.75 -0.90 -3.90
CA ASN A 53 -3.17 -0.67 -3.72
C ASN A 53 -3.81 -0.47 -5.08
N ILE A 54 -4.83 -1.25 -5.39
CA ILE A 54 -5.62 -1.11 -6.62
C ILE A 54 -6.94 -0.43 -6.27
N TYR A 55 -7.34 0.49 -7.13
CA TYR A 55 -8.57 1.27 -7.06
C TYR A 55 -9.37 1.11 -8.35
N LYS A 56 -10.68 1.38 -8.27
CA LYS A 56 -11.56 1.38 -9.45
C LYS A 56 -11.06 2.35 -10.53
N ASP A 57 -10.67 3.55 -10.12
CA ASP A 57 -10.23 4.64 -10.99
C ASP A 57 -9.28 5.61 -10.27
N LYS A 58 -8.69 6.54 -11.04
CA LYS A 58 -7.77 7.56 -10.55
C LYS A 58 -8.41 8.50 -9.52
N ASN A 59 -9.69 8.85 -9.70
CA ASN A 59 -10.39 9.77 -8.79
C ASN A 59 -10.52 9.17 -7.38
N THR A 60 -10.83 7.88 -7.31
CA THR A 60 -10.86 7.11 -6.06
C THR A 60 -9.47 7.10 -5.41
N ALA A 61 -8.42 6.81 -6.18
CA ALA A 61 -7.05 6.81 -5.67
C ALA A 61 -6.61 8.17 -5.10
N VAL A 62 -6.97 9.27 -5.77
CA VAL A 62 -6.71 10.64 -5.31
C VAL A 62 -7.46 10.93 -4.01
N LYS A 63 -8.76 10.58 -3.94
CA LYS A 63 -9.57 10.77 -2.73
C LYS A 63 -8.98 10.02 -1.54
N VAL A 64 -8.60 8.75 -1.73
CA VAL A 64 -7.96 7.93 -0.69
C VAL A 64 -6.66 8.58 -0.22
N PHE A 65 -5.83 9.08 -1.14
CA PHE A 65 -4.58 9.76 -0.79
C PHE A 65 -4.81 11.01 0.04
N GLN A 66 -5.76 11.86 -0.35
CA GLN A 66 -6.06 13.08 0.40
C GLN A 66 -6.51 12.78 1.85
N ASN A 67 -7.25 11.68 2.07
CA ASN A 67 -7.68 11.24 3.40
C ASN A 67 -6.56 10.59 4.22
N THR A 68 -5.45 10.21 3.59
CA THR A 68 -4.34 9.49 4.23
C THR A 68 -3.02 10.24 4.22
N LYS A 69 -2.97 11.41 3.57
CA LYS A 69 -1.73 12.19 3.33
C LYS A 69 -0.94 12.48 4.60
N ASP A 70 -1.62 12.82 5.70
CA ASP A 70 -0.97 13.17 6.96
C ASP A 70 -0.34 11.94 7.59
N LYS A 71 -1.05 10.79 7.56
CA LYS A 71 -0.52 9.50 8.02
C LYS A 71 0.68 9.06 7.17
N VAL A 72 0.60 9.22 5.85
CA VAL A 72 1.71 8.91 4.93
C VAL A 72 2.92 9.81 5.23
N SER A 73 2.69 11.10 5.47
CA SER A 73 3.73 12.06 5.85
C SER A 73 4.44 11.64 7.15
N GLU A 74 3.69 11.30 8.20
CA GLU A 74 4.28 10.82 9.46
C GLU A 74 5.05 9.51 9.27
N LEU A 75 4.51 8.55 8.52
CA LEU A 75 5.19 7.29 8.24
C LEU A 75 6.48 7.50 7.42
N SER A 76 6.50 8.48 6.52
CA SER A 76 7.68 8.78 5.69
C SER A 76 8.88 9.31 6.50
N LYS A 77 8.66 9.75 7.74
CA LYS A 77 9.74 10.12 8.67
C LYS A 77 10.44 8.90 9.26
N LEU A 78 9.74 7.76 9.34
CA LEU A 78 10.24 6.52 9.94
C LEU A 78 10.70 5.51 8.89
N LEU A 79 10.08 5.55 7.71
CA LEU A 79 10.30 4.64 6.59
C LEU A 79 10.58 5.45 5.34
N LYS A 80 11.59 5.05 4.57
CA LYS A 80 11.77 5.63 3.22
C LYS A 80 10.68 5.05 2.32
N MET A 81 9.86 5.92 1.74
CA MET A 81 8.74 5.55 0.87
C MET A 81 8.91 6.21 -0.50
N GLU A 82 8.90 5.41 -1.55
CA GLU A 82 8.83 5.89 -2.94
C GLU A 82 7.47 5.51 -3.51
N ILE A 83 6.69 6.51 -3.91
CA ILE A 83 5.31 6.32 -4.35
C ILE A 83 5.24 6.56 -5.86
N ASN A 84 4.78 5.54 -6.57
CA ASN A 84 4.50 5.58 -8.00
C ASN A 84 3.03 5.23 -8.22
N GLU A 85 2.43 5.74 -9.29
CA GLU A 85 1.03 5.49 -9.61
C GLU A 85 0.82 5.34 -11.10
N GLY A 86 -0.22 4.60 -11.50
CA GLY A 86 -0.52 4.42 -12.91
C GLY A 86 -1.79 3.64 -13.18
N GLU A 87 -2.18 3.61 -14.46
CA GLU A 87 -3.30 2.79 -14.92
C GLU A 87 -2.94 1.31 -14.92
N VAL A 88 -3.88 0.48 -14.47
CA VAL A 88 -3.73 -0.97 -14.55
C VAL A 88 -4.14 -1.41 -15.94
N VAL A 89 -3.16 -1.82 -16.75
CA VAL A 89 -3.36 -2.27 -18.14
C VAL A 89 -3.87 -3.72 -18.20
N PHE A 90 -3.46 -4.55 -17.25
CA PHE A 90 -3.88 -5.94 -17.14
C PHE A 90 -3.90 -6.37 -15.67
N SER A 91 -4.94 -7.11 -15.26
CA SER A 91 -5.02 -7.75 -13.95
C SER A 91 -5.72 -9.09 -14.09
N GLN A 92 -5.09 -10.15 -13.61
CA GLN A 92 -5.70 -11.47 -13.53
C GLN A 92 -5.94 -11.81 -12.07
N ASN A 93 -7.20 -11.85 -11.66
CA ASN A 93 -7.59 -12.29 -10.33
C ASN A 93 -7.52 -13.82 -10.27
N LEU A 94 -6.40 -14.38 -9.77
CA LEU A 94 -6.25 -15.83 -9.53
C LEU A 94 -6.73 -16.27 -8.14
N LEU A 95 -7.30 -15.37 -7.33
CA LEU A 95 -7.67 -15.66 -5.93
C LEU A 95 -9.03 -16.35 -5.74
N THR A 96 -9.66 -16.85 -6.81
CA THR A 96 -10.66 -17.93 -6.70
C THR A 96 -9.95 -19.27 -6.88
N GLN A 97 -9.11 -19.64 -5.92
CA GLN A 97 -8.89 -21.05 -5.66
C GLN A 97 -9.66 -21.34 -4.37
N GLU A 98 -10.79 -22.03 -4.55
CA GLU A 98 -11.56 -22.66 -3.47
C GLU A 98 -10.67 -23.58 -2.62
#